data_AF-A0A672UF70-F1
#
_entry.id   AF-A0A672UF70-F1
#
_cell.length_a   1.000
_cell.length_b   1.000
_cell.length_c   1.000
_cell.angle_alpha   90.00
_cell.angle_beta   90.00
_cell.angle_gamma   90.00
#
_symmetry.space_group_name_H-M   'P 1'
#
loop_
_entity.id
_entity.type
_entity.pdbx_description
1 polymer ?
#
loop_
_entity_poly.entity_id
_entity_poly.type
_entity_poly.pdbx_seq_one_letter_code
_entity_poly.pdbx_strand_id
1 'polypeptide(L)'
;YSFIAQITAVLRKYTVILENISFFLSADVYRLMNDEAMLINRALLANQRAIAKLFFNLIKSELKKELFHRLKWQDRVKDWKYLLQCILQSYREFMANEEIQNPPSVKAEMENMITDQILLSERRLEFLQHLGDLLPPTHTKAEISEWYRSLVNLNTSIGKLGNHKNSLEFKQFQAILSQTVALKVFVCYICSTYFHVSIFYVALSWQCDPNKDFEELAKQHDQNCKDLYSYFQEAMGLWDVHQLKLSQREDELQKKLDECRREHDNLTQV
;
A
#
# COMPACT_ATOMS: atom_id res chain seq x y z
N TYR A 1 48.03 17.17 7.99
CA TYR A 1 49.47 17.52 7.97
C TYR A 1 49.85 18.80 7.20
N SER A 2 49.07 19.30 6.22
CA SER A 2 49.50 20.44 5.37
C SER A 2 49.46 21.84 6.02
N PHE A 3 48.46 22.17 6.83
CA PHE A 3 48.23 23.56 7.31
C PHE A 3 49.22 24.05 8.38
N ILE A 4 49.57 23.21 9.37
CA ILE A 4 50.56 23.57 10.42
C ILE A 4 51.96 23.76 9.81
N ALA A 5 52.31 22.97 8.79
CA ALA A 5 53.57 23.13 8.07
C ALA A 5 53.63 24.46 7.31
N GLN A 6 52.50 24.90 6.72
CA GLN A 6 52.40 26.21 6.06
C GLN A 6 52.54 27.37 7.07
N ILE A 7 51.85 27.31 8.21
CA ILE A 7 51.98 28.33 9.26
C ILE A 7 53.42 28.40 9.77
N THR A 8 54.04 27.25 10.03
CA THR A 8 55.44 27.18 10.46
C THR A 8 56.39 27.79 9.42
N ALA A 9 56.18 27.50 8.13
CA ALA A 9 56.99 28.06 7.05
C ALA A 9 56.84 29.59 6.96
N VAL A 10 55.61 30.10 7.12
CA VAL A 10 55.32 31.53 7.13
C VAL A 10 55.99 32.22 8.32
N LEU A 11 55.82 31.69 9.54
CA LEU A 11 56.44 32.27 10.74
C LEU A 11 57.97 32.27 10.64
N ARG A 12 58.59 31.18 10.14
CA ARG A 12 60.03 31.13 9.90
C ARG A 12 60.51 32.16 8.89
N LYS A 13 59.78 32.33 7.78
CA LYS A 13 60.10 33.34 6.76
C LYS A 13 60.10 34.74 7.37
N TYR A 14 59.07 35.09 8.14
CA TYR A 14 58.97 36.41 8.74
C TYR A 14 59.92 36.62 9.92
N THR A 15 60.30 35.57 10.63
CA THR A 15 61.36 35.63 11.67
C THR A 15 62.67 36.14 11.04
N VAL A 16 63.13 35.51 9.95
CA VAL A 16 64.38 35.90 9.26
C VAL A 16 64.31 37.32 8.70
N ILE A 17 63.15 37.72 8.16
CA ILE A 17 62.96 39.07 7.66
C ILE A 17 63.07 40.08 8.80
N LEU A 18 62.38 39.85 9.93
CA LEU A 18 62.38 40.73 11.08
C LEU A 18 63.75 40.81 11.75
N GLU A 19 64.50 39.72 11.85
CA GLU A 19 65.87 39.76 12.35
C GLU A 19 66.78 40.69 11.52
N ASN A 20 66.55 40.77 10.20
CA ASN A 20 67.37 41.58 9.30
C ASN A 20 66.96 43.05 9.24
N ILE A 21 65.67 43.37 9.41
CA ILE A 21 65.15 44.73 9.20
C ILE A 21 64.71 45.43 10.49
N SER A 22 64.48 44.68 11.56
CA SER A 22 64.02 45.26 12.82
C SER A 22 65.21 45.76 13.64
N PHE A 23 65.01 46.85 14.37
CA PHE A 23 65.98 47.36 15.34
C PHE A 23 65.93 46.59 16.67
N PHE A 24 65.25 45.44 16.73
CA PHE A 24 65.14 44.59 17.91
C PHE A 24 66.35 43.65 18.04
N LEU A 25 66.64 43.23 19.27
CA LEU A 25 67.54 42.11 19.49
C LEU A 25 66.89 40.82 18.96
N SER A 26 67.67 39.91 18.39
CA SER A 26 67.17 38.62 17.86
C SER A 26 66.31 37.87 18.89
N ALA A 27 66.68 37.90 20.17
CA ALA A 27 65.91 37.30 21.26
C ALA A 27 64.48 37.85 21.38
N ASP A 28 64.27 39.15 21.14
CA ASP A 28 62.95 39.79 21.20
C ASP A 28 62.10 39.44 19.97
N VAL A 29 62.73 39.29 18.79
CA VAL A 29 62.05 38.80 17.57
C VAL A 29 61.57 37.37 17.77
N TYR A 30 62.39 36.48 18.33
CA TYR A 30 61.96 35.11 18.63
C TYR A 30 60.85 35.04 19.67
N ARG A 31 60.89 35.89 20.71
CA ARG A 31 59.80 35.98 21.70
C ARG A 31 58.49 36.38 21.04
N LEU A 32 58.50 37.42 20.22
CA LEU A 32 57.33 37.86 19.46
C LEU A 32 56.76 36.76 18.56
N MET A 33 57.62 36.06 17.81
CA MET A 33 57.19 34.98 16.93
C MET A 33 56.61 33.79 17.71
N ASN A 34 57.17 33.48 18.87
CA ASN A 34 56.66 32.42 19.73
C ASN A 34 55.31 32.79 20.37
N ASP A 35 55.12 34.05 20.76
CA ASP A 35 53.85 34.55 21.26
C ASP A 35 52.76 34.49 20.18
N GLU A 36 53.07 34.86 18.94
CA GLU A 36 52.11 34.72 17.83
C GLU A 36 51.82 33.27 17.48
N ALA A 37 52.83 32.39 17.47
CA ALA A 37 52.60 30.96 17.30
C ALA A 37 51.66 30.41 18.40
N MET A 38 51.84 30.86 19.64
CA MET A 38 50.98 30.48 20.76
C MET A 38 49.54 31.00 20.58
N LEU A 39 49.33 32.25 20.16
CA LEU A 39 48.00 32.78 19.91
C LEU A 39 47.27 32.04 18.78
N ILE A 40 47.98 31.77 17.67
CA ILE A 40 47.45 31.00 16.54
C ILE A 40 47.06 29.59 16.99
N ASN A 41 47.91 28.91 17.76
CA ASN A 41 47.62 27.57 18.27
C ASN A 41 46.41 27.56 19.21
N ARG A 42 46.28 28.55 20.10
CA ARG A 42 45.12 28.69 20.99
C ARG A 42 43.83 28.87 20.20
N ALA A 43 43.83 29.74 19.18
CA ALA A 43 42.68 29.97 18.31
C ALA A 43 42.32 28.70 17.51
N LEU A 44 43.30 28.01 16.96
CA LEU A 44 43.08 26.76 16.21
C LEU A 44 42.44 25.69 17.09
N LEU A 45 42.95 25.48 18.31
CA LEU A 45 42.38 24.52 19.26
C LEU A 45 40.96 24.91 19.68
N ALA A 46 40.70 26.20 19.92
CA ALA A 46 39.35 26.69 20.22
C ALA A 46 38.38 26.43 19.05
N ASN A 47 38.82 26.68 17.82
CA ASN A 47 38.05 26.42 16.61
C ASN A 47 37.77 24.93 16.43
N GLN A 48 38.75 24.06 16.64
CA GLN A 48 38.57 22.60 16.57
C GLN A 48 37.54 22.12 17.60
N ARG A 49 37.61 22.61 18.84
CA ARG A 49 36.62 22.30 19.88
C ARG A 49 35.22 22.79 19.50
N ALA A 50 35.11 24.00 18.94
CA ALA A 50 33.84 24.56 18.49
C ALA A 50 33.22 23.72 17.35
N ILE A 51 34.03 23.34 16.36
CA ILE A 51 33.63 22.47 15.25
C ILE A 51 33.14 21.11 15.77
N ALA A 52 33.92 20.46 16.64
CA ALA A 52 33.53 19.17 17.23
C ALA A 52 32.19 19.27 17.99
N LYS A 53 31.99 20.35 18.74
CA LYS A 53 30.74 20.62 19.46
C LYS A 53 29.56 20.83 18.51
N LEU A 54 29.75 21.54 17.41
CA LEU A 54 28.72 21.73 16.38
C LEU A 54 28.33 20.41 15.73
N PHE A 55 29.31 19.58 15.32
CA PHE A 55 29.05 18.25 14.77
C PHE A 55 28.29 17.36 15.75
N PHE A 56 28.73 17.33 17.02
CA PHE A 56 28.04 16.57 18.04
C PHE A 56 26.58 17.03 18.23
N ASN A 57 26.34 18.34 18.29
CA ASN A 57 25.00 18.90 18.44
C ASN A 57 24.11 18.60 17.23
N LEU A 58 24.67 18.66 16.02
CA LEU A 58 23.94 18.34 14.79
C LEU A 58 23.54 16.86 14.78
N ILE A 59 24.50 15.95 15.00
CA ILE A 59 24.25 14.50 15.07
C ILE A 59 23.21 14.19 16.15
N LYS A 60 23.37 14.77 17.34
CA LYS A 60 22.41 14.59 18.45
C LYS A 60 21.01 15.08 18.09
N SER A 61 20.88 16.20 17.39
CA SER A 61 19.59 16.73 16.94
C SER A 61 18.94 15.80 15.92
N GLU A 62 19.69 15.36 14.91
CA GLU A 62 19.19 14.45 13.88
C GLU A 62 18.78 13.09 14.44
N LEU A 63 19.59 12.49 15.31
CA LEU A 63 19.23 11.24 15.98
C LEU A 63 17.94 11.35 16.80
N LYS A 64 17.73 12.49 17.47
CA LYS A 64 16.48 12.75 18.20
C LYS A 64 15.28 12.86 17.26
N LYS A 65 15.41 13.54 16.12
CA LYS A 65 14.35 13.64 15.11
C LYS A 65 14.02 12.28 14.52
N GLU A 66 15.03 11.49 14.16
CA GLU A 66 14.83 10.14 13.63
C GLU A 66 14.15 9.21 14.64
N LEU A 67 14.56 9.26 15.92
CA LEU A 67 13.91 8.49 16.98
C LEU A 67 12.43 8.88 17.10
N PHE A 68 12.13 10.18 17.13
CA PHE A 68 10.77 10.68 17.18
C PHE A 68 9.93 10.19 15.99
N HIS A 69 10.45 10.28 14.76
CA HIS A 69 9.77 9.77 13.57
C HIS A 69 9.55 8.25 13.61
N ARG A 70 10.55 7.47 14.06
CA ARG A 70 10.43 6.02 14.21
C ARG A 70 9.35 5.63 15.21
N LEU A 71 9.28 6.28 16.36
CA LEU A 71 8.25 6.02 17.36
C LEU A 71 6.86 6.36 16.83
N LYS A 72 6.71 7.55 16.21
CA LYS A 72 5.45 7.95 15.60
C LYS A 72 5.00 6.98 14.50
N TRP A 73 5.93 6.48 13.67
CA TRP A 73 5.64 5.46 12.68
C TRP A 73 5.20 4.14 13.32
N GLN A 74 5.89 3.67 14.36
CA GLN A 74 5.48 2.46 15.08
C GLN A 74 4.07 2.57 15.65
N ASP A 75 3.70 3.71 16.22
CA ASP A 75 2.35 3.94 16.73
C ASP A 75 1.33 3.90 15.59
N ARG A 76 1.61 4.57 14.46
CA ARG A 76 0.74 4.50 13.28
C ARG A 76 0.59 3.10 12.69
N VAL A 77 1.64 2.29 12.69
CA VAL A 77 1.57 0.90 12.25
C VAL A 77 0.71 0.06 13.20
N LYS A 78 0.77 0.30 14.51
CA LYS A 78 -0.11 -0.36 15.48
C LYS A 78 -1.57 0.03 15.26
N ASP A 79 -1.85 1.34 15.14
CA ASP A 79 -3.20 1.86 14.84
C ASP A 79 -3.75 1.22 13.57
N TRP A 80 -2.95 1.18 12.50
CA TRP A 80 -3.34 0.60 11.22
C TRP A 80 -3.64 -0.90 11.32
N LYS A 81 -2.79 -1.68 12.02
CA LYS A 81 -3.04 -3.10 12.25
C LYS A 81 -4.33 -3.35 13.03
N TYR A 82 -4.60 -2.52 14.04
CA TYR A 82 -5.83 -2.61 14.83
C TYR A 82 -7.06 -2.32 13.96
N LEU A 83 -7.04 -1.24 13.17
CA LEU A 83 -8.11 -0.90 12.24
C LEU A 83 -8.36 -2.01 11.21
N LEU A 84 -7.28 -2.57 10.63
CA LEU A 84 -7.39 -3.69 9.70
C LEU A 84 -8.05 -4.90 10.36
N GLN A 85 -7.70 -5.20 11.62
CA GLN A 85 -8.29 -6.30 12.35
C GLN A 85 -9.78 -6.07 12.62
N CYS A 86 -10.18 -4.86 13.01
CA CYS A 86 -11.60 -4.49 13.16
C CYS A 86 -12.37 -4.64 11.84
N ILE A 87 -11.78 -4.20 10.73
CA ILE A 87 -12.37 -4.31 9.39
C ILE A 87 -12.52 -5.78 8.97
N LEU A 88 -11.51 -6.60 9.19
CA LEU A 88 -11.58 -8.03 8.88
C LEU A 88 -12.63 -8.73 9.74
N GLN A 89 -12.78 -8.30 10.99
CA GLN A 89 -13.79 -8.84 11.88
C GLN A 89 -15.21 -8.45 11.43
N SER A 90 -15.46 -7.17 11.13
CA SER A 90 -16.76 -6.73 10.62
C SER A 90 -17.10 -7.39 9.29
N TYR A 91 -16.10 -7.60 8.42
CA TYR A 91 -16.27 -8.36 7.18
C TYR A 91 -16.64 -9.82 7.43
N ARG A 92 -15.99 -10.50 8.39
CA ARG A 92 -16.37 -11.88 8.76
C ARG A 92 -17.80 -11.95 9.27
N GLU A 93 -18.18 -11.03 10.15
CA GLU A 93 -19.54 -10.96 10.71
C GLU A 93 -20.57 -10.71 9.62
N PHE A 94 -20.26 -9.81 8.68
CA PHE A 94 -21.09 -9.58 7.50
C PHE A 94 -21.23 -10.83 6.65
N MET A 95 -20.12 -11.49 6.30
CA MET A 95 -20.16 -12.72 5.50
C MET A 95 -20.86 -13.89 6.21
N ALA A 96 -20.93 -13.86 7.54
CA ALA A 96 -21.66 -14.83 8.35
C ALA A 96 -23.16 -14.51 8.48
N ASN A 97 -23.62 -13.35 7.99
CA ASN A 97 -25.03 -12.98 8.03
C ASN A 97 -25.87 -13.92 7.17
N GLU A 98 -26.93 -14.46 7.77
CA GLU A 98 -27.80 -15.45 7.15
C GLU A 98 -28.58 -14.88 5.96
N GLU A 99 -28.91 -13.58 5.95
CA GLU A 99 -29.54 -12.93 4.80
C GLU A 99 -28.63 -12.89 3.55
N ILE A 100 -27.31 -12.98 3.76
CA ILE A 100 -26.29 -12.92 2.70
C ILE A 100 -25.91 -14.32 2.26
N GLN A 101 -25.75 -15.24 3.21
CA GLN A 101 -25.52 -16.67 2.94
C GLN A 101 -26.73 -17.31 2.27
N ASN A 102 -27.94 -17.02 2.77
CA ASN A 102 -29.20 -17.62 2.36
C ASN A 102 -30.31 -16.56 2.20
N PRO A 103 -30.29 -15.77 1.10
CA PRO A 103 -31.29 -14.74 0.86
C PRO A 103 -32.71 -15.32 0.85
N PRO A 104 -33.64 -14.82 1.69
CA PRO A 104 -34.99 -15.37 1.81
C PRO A 104 -35.78 -15.36 0.49
N SER A 105 -35.57 -14.33 -0.34
CA SER A 105 -36.22 -14.20 -1.64
C SER A 105 -35.81 -15.32 -2.60
N VAL A 106 -34.51 -15.63 -2.66
CA VAL A 106 -33.98 -16.70 -3.52
C VAL A 106 -34.45 -18.07 -3.03
N LYS A 107 -34.50 -18.26 -1.71
CA LYS A 107 -35.04 -19.48 -1.12
C LYS A 107 -36.51 -19.69 -1.48
N ALA A 108 -37.36 -18.68 -1.32
CA ALA A 108 -38.77 -18.73 -1.67
C ALA A 108 -38.99 -18.97 -3.18
N GLU A 109 -38.23 -18.30 -4.03
CA GLU A 109 -38.30 -18.50 -5.48
C GLU A 109 -37.88 -19.92 -5.89
N MET A 110 -36.86 -20.48 -5.22
CA MET A 110 -36.42 -21.86 -5.44
C MET A 110 -37.46 -22.89 -4.97
N GLU A 111 -38.14 -22.64 -3.86
CA GLU A 111 -39.27 -23.46 -3.37
C GLU A 111 -40.46 -23.42 -4.35
N ASN A 112 -40.81 -22.25 -4.87
CA ASN A 112 -41.84 -22.09 -5.90
C ASN A 112 -41.48 -22.87 -7.17
N MET A 113 -40.23 -22.74 -7.63
CA MET A 113 -39.75 -23.46 -8.82
C MET A 113 -39.76 -24.98 -8.65
N ILE A 114 -39.45 -25.51 -7.46
CA ILE A 114 -39.56 -26.95 -7.17
C ILE A 114 -41.03 -27.39 -7.27
N THR A 115 -41.94 -26.60 -6.72
CA THR A 115 -43.38 -26.86 -6.77
C THR A 115 -43.91 -26.87 -8.21
N ASP A 116 -43.53 -25.88 -9.01
CA ASP A 116 -43.88 -25.81 -10.44
C ASP A 116 -43.30 -27.00 -11.23
N GLN A 117 -42.06 -27.39 -10.93
CA GLN A 117 -41.42 -28.54 -11.56
C GLN A 117 -42.17 -29.85 -11.24
N ILE A 118 -42.64 -30.01 -10.00
CA ILE A 118 -43.46 -31.16 -9.58
C ILE A 118 -44.76 -31.17 -10.37
N LEU A 119 -45.52 -30.06 -10.40
CA LEU A 119 -46.79 -29.96 -11.14
C LEU A 119 -46.64 -30.26 -12.64
N LEU A 120 -45.59 -29.72 -13.28
CA LEU A 120 -45.31 -29.99 -14.69
C LEU A 120 -44.93 -31.46 -14.92
N SER A 121 -44.25 -32.09 -13.96
CA SER A 121 -43.88 -33.51 -14.05
C SER A 121 -45.08 -34.44 -13.89
N GLU A 122 -46.01 -34.13 -12.98
CA GLU A 122 -47.28 -34.84 -12.81
C GLU A 122 -48.13 -34.74 -14.08
N ARG A 123 -48.25 -33.53 -14.64
CA ARG A 123 -48.99 -33.32 -15.89
C ARG A 123 -48.36 -34.02 -17.10
N ARG A 124 -47.03 -34.17 -17.11
CA ARG A 124 -46.34 -35.00 -18.12
C ARG A 124 -46.73 -36.47 -17.97
N LEU A 125 -46.82 -36.96 -16.74
CA LEU A 125 -47.21 -38.33 -16.45
C LEU A 125 -48.65 -38.60 -16.91
N GLU A 126 -49.57 -37.68 -16.65
CA GLU A 126 -50.96 -37.75 -17.14
C GLU A 126 -51.03 -37.84 -18.67
N PHE A 127 -50.30 -36.98 -19.39
CA PHE A 127 -50.25 -37.05 -20.85
C PHE A 127 -49.68 -38.37 -21.36
N LEU A 128 -48.64 -38.90 -20.70
CA LEU A 128 -48.07 -40.20 -21.06
C LEU A 128 -49.01 -41.36 -20.75
N GLN A 129 -49.82 -41.27 -19.70
CA GLN A 129 -50.85 -42.26 -19.39
C GLN A 129 -52.00 -42.22 -20.41
N HIS A 130 -52.45 -41.03 -20.81
CA HIS A 130 -53.48 -40.83 -21.83
C HIS A 130 -53.08 -41.37 -23.21
N LEU A 131 -51.79 -41.52 -23.50
CA LEU A 131 -51.33 -42.19 -24.72
C LEU A 131 -51.77 -43.66 -24.76
N GLY A 132 -51.88 -44.31 -23.59
CA GLY A 132 -52.35 -45.69 -23.47
C GLY A 132 -53.80 -45.88 -23.93
N ASP A 133 -54.62 -44.83 -23.85
CA ASP A 133 -56.02 -44.84 -24.29
C ASP A 133 -56.16 -44.53 -25.79
N LEU A 134 -55.17 -43.86 -26.38
CA LEU A 134 -55.14 -43.45 -27.79
C LEU A 134 -54.67 -44.57 -28.74
N LEU A 135 -55.23 -45.77 -28.61
CA LEU A 135 -54.89 -46.92 -29.45
C LEU A 135 -55.68 -46.93 -30.78
N PRO A 136 -55.02 -47.14 -31.94
CA PRO A 136 -55.70 -47.39 -33.21
C PRO A 136 -56.55 -48.67 -33.16
N PRO A 137 -57.70 -48.73 -33.87
CA PRO A 137 -58.20 -47.78 -34.88
C PRO A 137 -59.16 -46.70 -34.33
N THR A 138 -59.37 -46.66 -33.03
CA THR A 138 -60.41 -45.88 -32.35
C THR A 138 -60.22 -44.35 -32.39
N HIS A 139 -59.01 -43.89 -32.70
CA HIS A 139 -58.61 -42.49 -32.61
C HIS A 139 -58.06 -41.94 -33.92
N THR A 140 -58.32 -40.65 -34.17
CA THR A 140 -57.95 -40.00 -35.42
C THR A 140 -56.51 -39.50 -35.40
N LYS A 141 -55.88 -39.41 -36.58
CA LYS A 141 -54.52 -38.84 -36.73
C LYS A 141 -54.42 -37.40 -36.17
N ALA A 142 -55.52 -36.64 -36.19
CA ALA A 142 -55.60 -35.30 -35.63
C ALA A 142 -55.46 -35.31 -34.11
N GLU A 143 -56.14 -36.23 -33.41
CA GLU A 143 -56.05 -36.38 -31.94
C GLU A 143 -54.63 -36.73 -31.48
N ILE A 144 -53.95 -37.64 -32.18
CA ILE A 144 -52.56 -38.02 -31.88
C ILE A 144 -51.60 -36.84 -32.13
N SER A 145 -51.84 -36.07 -33.19
CA SER A 145 -51.03 -34.88 -33.52
C SER A 145 -51.19 -33.77 -32.47
N GLU A 146 -52.40 -33.58 -31.97
CA GLU A 146 -52.75 -32.59 -30.95
C GLU A 146 -52.17 -32.96 -29.58
N TRP A 147 -52.23 -34.25 -29.21
CA TRP A 147 -51.54 -34.78 -28.04
C TRP A 147 -50.03 -34.53 -28.11
N TYR A 148 -49.40 -34.86 -29.24
CA TYR A 148 -47.97 -34.68 -29.43
C TYR A 148 -47.57 -33.19 -29.32
N ARG A 149 -48.36 -32.30 -29.92
CA ARG A 149 -48.16 -30.85 -29.82
C ARG A 149 -48.24 -30.36 -28.37
N SER A 150 -49.19 -30.88 -27.59
CA SER A 150 -49.36 -30.56 -26.17
C SER A 150 -48.18 -31.04 -25.33
N LEU A 151 -47.66 -32.24 -25.59
CA LEU A 151 -46.48 -32.79 -24.92
C LEU A 151 -45.21 -31.99 -25.24
N VAL A 152 -45.01 -31.61 -26.50
CA VAL A 152 -43.86 -30.77 -26.93
C VAL A 152 -43.91 -29.40 -26.26
N ASN A 153 -45.09 -28.78 -26.18
CA ASN A 153 -45.26 -27.52 -25.46
C ASN A 153 -44.93 -27.65 -23.97
N LEU A 154 -45.38 -28.73 -23.33
CA LEU A 154 -45.09 -29.00 -21.93
C LEU A 154 -43.59 -29.22 -21.67
N ASN A 155 -42.91 -30.01 -22.50
CA ASN A 155 -41.45 -30.19 -22.42
C ASN A 155 -40.69 -28.87 -22.62
N THR A 156 -41.20 -28.00 -23.49
CA THR A 156 -40.62 -26.66 -23.69
C THR A 156 -40.77 -25.80 -22.43
N SER A 157 -41.90 -25.87 -21.73
CA SER A 157 -42.11 -25.17 -20.45
C SER A 157 -41.18 -25.68 -19.35
N ILE A 158 -40.96 -26.99 -19.25
CA ILE A 158 -39.98 -27.59 -18.32
C ILE A 158 -38.56 -27.10 -18.63
N GLY A 159 -38.19 -27.04 -19.92
CA GLY A 159 -36.88 -26.52 -20.33
C GLY A 159 -36.67 -25.04 -19.96
N LYS A 160 -37.71 -24.21 -20.09
CA LYS A 160 -37.66 -22.80 -19.67
C LYS A 160 -37.47 -22.66 -18.16
N LEU A 161 -38.15 -23.48 -17.36
CA LEU A 161 -38.01 -23.48 -15.90
C LEU A 161 -36.58 -23.84 -15.47
N GLY A 162 -35.96 -24.83 -16.13
CA GLY A 162 -34.55 -25.19 -15.90
C GLY A 162 -33.57 -24.04 -16.18
N ASN A 163 -33.79 -23.28 -17.26
CA ASN A 163 -32.97 -22.11 -17.57
C ASN A 163 -33.14 -20.97 -16.56
N HIS A 164 -34.35 -20.79 -16.02
CA HIS A 164 -34.63 -19.80 -14.99
C HIS A 164 -33.86 -20.10 -13.69
N LYS A 165 -33.70 -21.40 -13.35
CA LYS A 165 -32.95 -21.85 -12.16
C LYS A 165 -31.49 -21.43 -12.26
N ASN A 166 -30.86 -21.72 -13.40
CA ASN A 166 -29.47 -21.36 -13.66
C ASN A 166 -29.27 -19.83 -13.64
N SER A 167 -30.25 -19.06 -14.12
CA SER A 167 -30.22 -17.59 -14.04
C SER A 167 -30.33 -17.08 -12.60
N LEU A 168 -31.09 -17.75 -11.73
CA LEU A 168 -31.26 -17.35 -10.34
C LEU A 168 -29.99 -17.59 -9.52
N GLU A 169 -29.33 -18.74 -9.70
CA GLU A 169 -28.03 -19.05 -9.09
C GLU A 169 -26.96 -18.02 -9.50
N PHE A 170 -26.97 -17.61 -10.77
CA PHE A 170 -26.09 -16.54 -11.26
C PHE A 170 -26.38 -15.18 -10.61
N LYS A 171 -27.66 -14.79 -10.48
CA LYS A 171 -28.06 -13.55 -9.79
C LYS A 171 -27.66 -13.56 -8.31
N GLN A 172 -27.76 -14.71 -7.64
CA GLN A 172 -27.36 -14.86 -6.24
C GLN A 172 -25.85 -14.66 -6.07
N PHE A 173 -25.04 -15.26 -6.96
CA PHE A 173 -23.59 -15.06 -6.99
C PHE A 173 -23.21 -13.59 -7.26
N GLN A 174 -23.93 -12.93 -8.18
CA GLN A 174 -23.71 -11.53 -8.52
C GLN A 174 -24.09 -10.56 -7.37
N ALA A 175 -25.16 -10.86 -6.63
CA ALA A 175 -25.57 -10.09 -5.45
C ALA A 175 -24.49 -10.14 -4.35
N ILE A 176 -23.98 -11.34 -4.04
CA ILE A 176 -22.89 -11.54 -3.07
C ILE A 176 -21.65 -10.73 -3.49
N LEU A 177 -21.25 -10.80 -4.76
CA LEU A 177 -20.13 -10.03 -5.29
C LEU A 177 -20.34 -8.51 -5.15
N SER A 178 -21.52 -7.99 -5.48
CA SER A 178 -21.82 -6.56 -5.42
C SER A 178 -21.76 -5.99 -4.00
N GLN A 179 -22.23 -6.74 -3.00
CA GLN A 179 -22.15 -6.37 -1.59
C GLN A 179 -20.73 -6.49 -1.01
N THR A 180 -19.94 -7.44 -1.50
CA THR A 180 -18.51 -7.55 -1.18
C THR A 180 -17.72 -6.33 -1.68
N VAL A 181 -18.10 -5.79 -2.84
CA VAL A 181 -17.51 -4.56 -3.41
C VAL A 181 -17.89 -3.33 -2.58
N ALA A 182 -19.15 -3.22 -2.13
CA ALA A 182 -19.58 -2.12 -1.25
C ALA A 182 -18.78 -2.07 0.07
N LEU A 183 -18.46 -3.24 0.64
CA LEU A 183 -17.57 -3.33 1.81
C LEU A 183 -16.14 -2.92 1.51
N LYS A 184 -15.57 -3.31 0.36
CA LYS A 184 -14.25 -2.83 -0.06
C LYS A 184 -14.19 -1.31 -0.19
N VAL A 185 -15.26 -0.69 -0.71
CA VAL A 185 -15.39 0.78 -0.80
C VAL A 185 -15.45 1.42 0.60
N PHE A 186 -16.18 0.81 1.54
CA PHE A 186 -16.26 1.28 2.93
C PHE A 186 -14.90 1.17 3.67
N VAL A 187 -14.16 0.10 3.43
CA VAL A 187 -12.79 -0.10 3.92
C VAL A 187 -11.84 0.96 3.36
N CYS A 188 -11.98 1.29 2.08
CA CYS A 188 -11.21 2.35 1.44
C CYS A 188 -11.56 3.75 2.01
N TYR A 189 -12.84 3.99 2.30
CA TYR A 189 -13.33 5.22 2.92
C TYR A 189 -12.75 5.44 4.33
N ILE A 190 -12.72 4.40 5.17
CA ILE A 190 -12.08 4.46 6.51
C ILE A 190 -10.55 4.64 6.39
N CYS A 191 -9.92 4.07 5.37
CA CYS A 191 -8.51 4.31 5.10
C CYS A 191 -8.23 5.78 4.70
N SER A 192 -9.17 6.42 4.01
CA SER A 192 -9.06 7.81 3.52
C SER A 192 -9.11 8.89 4.60
N THR A 193 -9.78 8.64 5.74
CA THR A 193 -9.91 9.64 6.81
C THR A 193 -8.66 9.75 7.70
N TYR A 194 -7.75 8.77 7.63
CA TYR A 194 -6.53 8.72 8.45
C TYR A 194 -5.22 8.93 7.67
N PHE A 195 -5.25 8.91 6.33
CA PHE A 195 -4.09 9.15 5.46
C PHE A 195 -4.29 10.39 4.58
N HIS A 196 -3.77 11.52 5.06
CA HIS A 196 -3.45 12.79 4.39
C HIS A 196 -4.04 13.09 2.99
N VAL A 197 -4.85 14.17 2.92
CA VAL A 197 -5.14 15.19 1.88
C VAL A 197 -5.12 14.82 0.38
N SER A 198 -4.20 14.00 -0.12
CA SER A 198 -4.11 13.62 -1.54
C SER A 198 -5.21 12.62 -1.95
N ILE A 199 -5.66 11.78 -1.02
CA ILE A 199 -6.77 10.82 -1.24
C ILE A 199 -8.12 11.55 -1.33
N PHE A 200 -8.24 12.75 -0.78
CA PHE A 200 -9.48 13.54 -0.77
C PHE A 200 -9.96 13.94 -2.17
N TYR A 201 -9.03 14.26 -3.08
CA TYR A 201 -9.34 14.57 -4.48
C TYR A 201 -9.81 13.35 -5.25
N VAL A 202 -9.24 12.18 -4.95
CA VAL A 202 -9.68 10.91 -5.51
C VAL A 202 -11.07 10.59 -4.96
N ALA A 203 -11.29 10.67 -3.64
CA ALA A 203 -12.55 10.35 -2.94
C ALA A 203 -13.77 11.17 -3.38
N LEU A 204 -13.62 12.46 -3.72
CA LEU A 204 -14.72 13.27 -4.27
C LEU A 204 -15.22 12.75 -5.64
N SER A 205 -14.37 12.02 -6.38
CA SER A 205 -14.76 11.34 -7.63
C SER A 205 -15.52 10.02 -7.40
N TRP A 206 -15.64 9.52 -6.17
CA TRP A 206 -16.34 8.26 -5.82
C TRP A 206 -17.78 8.50 -5.35
N GLN A 207 -18.32 9.72 -5.50
CA GLN A 207 -19.73 9.98 -5.27
C GLN A 207 -20.53 9.22 -6.34
N CYS A 208 -21.03 8.03 -6.01
CA CYS A 208 -21.99 7.30 -6.84
C CYS A 208 -23.27 8.11 -6.93
N ASP A 209 -23.53 8.71 -8.09
CA ASP A 209 -24.88 9.10 -8.47
C ASP A 209 -25.65 7.80 -8.76
N PRO A 210 -26.69 7.46 -7.98
CA PRO A 210 -27.44 6.21 -8.14
C PRO A 210 -28.16 6.08 -9.51
N ASN A 211 -28.11 7.10 -10.36
CA ASN A 211 -28.71 7.10 -11.70
C ASN A 211 -27.73 6.84 -12.87
N LYS A 212 -26.43 6.62 -12.63
CA LYS A 212 -25.47 6.34 -13.71
C LYS A 212 -25.41 4.86 -14.10
N ASP A 213 -25.24 4.61 -15.40
CA ASP A 213 -25.19 3.27 -16.01
C ASP A 213 -24.04 2.43 -15.43
N PHE A 214 -24.34 1.19 -15.05
CA PHE A 214 -23.41 0.30 -14.34
C PHE A 214 -22.13 -0.01 -15.11
N GLU A 215 -22.17 0.04 -16.45
CA GLU A 215 -21.00 -0.17 -17.30
C GLU A 215 -20.00 0.99 -17.22
N GLU A 216 -20.50 2.21 -17.05
CA GLU A 216 -19.67 3.41 -16.88
C GLU A 216 -19.04 3.44 -15.48
N LEU A 217 -19.77 2.95 -14.48
CA LEU A 217 -19.26 2.75 -13.12
C LEU A 217 -18.12 1.72 -13.07
N ALA A 218 -18.23 0.62 -13.81
CA ALA A 218 -17.20 -0.41 -13.90
C ALA A 218 -15.92 0.10 -14.59
N LYS A 219 -16.06 0.91 -15.65
CA LYS A 219 -14.93 1.55 -16.35
C LYS A 219 -14.22 2.57 -15.44
N GLN A 220 -14.99 3.37 -14.71
CA GLN A 220 -14.45 4.30 -13.72
C GLN A 220 -13.69 3.56 -12.60
N HIS A 221 -14.23 2.43 -12.12
CA HIS A 221 -13.59 1.61 -11.09
C HIS A 221 -12.27 0.98 -11.57
N ASP A 222 -12.25 0.43 -12.78
CA ASP A 222 -11.02 -0.12 -13.37
C ASP A 222 -9.93 0.95 -13.54
N GLN A 223 -10.32 2.16 -13.97
CA GLN A 223 -9.40 3.28 -14.09
C GLN A 223 -8.86 3.72 -12.72
N ASN A 224 -9.73 3.84 -11.71
CA ASN A 224 -9.32 4.21 -10.36
C ASN A 224 -8.35 3.18 -9.74
N CYS A 225 -8.56 1.88 -9.98
CA CYS A 225 -7.64 0.85 -9.54
C CYS A 225 -6.26 0.96 -10.22
N LYS A 226 -6.23 1.30 -11.52
CA LYS A 226 -4.97 1.54 -12.26
C LYS A 226 -4.23 2.75 -11.72
N ASP A 227 -4.94 3.83 -11.42
CA ASP A 227 -4.35 5.06 -10.89
C ASP A 227 -3.76 4.81 -9.48
N LEU A 228 -4.47 4.07 -8.63
CA LEU A 228 -3.99 3.67 -7.31
C LEU A 228 -2.74 2.79 -7.39
N TYR A 229 -2.73 1.84 -8.33
CA TYR A 229 -1.57 0.98 -8.59
C TYR A 229 -0.36 1.80 -9.07
N SER A 230 -0.56 2.75 -10.00
CA SER A 230 0.50 3.65 -10.48
C SER A 230 1.10 4.47 -9.33
N TYR A 231 0.26 5.03 -8.47
CA TYR A 231 0.70 5.77 -7.30
C TYR A 231 1.54 4.90 -6.35
N PHE A 232 1.11 3.67 -6.08
CA PHE A 232 1.89 2.74 -5.25
C PHE A 232 3.22 2.36 -5.89
N GLN A 233 3.28 2.20 -7.20
CA GLN A 233 4.53 1.95 -7.93
C GLN A 233 5.50 3.13 -7.82
N GLU A 234 5.02 4.37 -7.94
CA GLU A 234 5.84 5.57 -7.75
C GLU A 234 6.36 5.70 -6.31
N ALA A 235 5.50 5.45 -5.32
CA ALA A 235 5.89 5.46 -3.91
C ALA A 235 6.93 4.38 -3.59
N MET A 236 6.79 3.19 -4.18
CA MET A 236 7.79 2.11 -4.07
C MET A 236 9.12 2.52 -4.71
N GLY A 237 9.11 3.11 -5.90
CA GLY A 237 10.33 3.59 -6.55
C GLY A 237 11.08 4.65 -5.74
N LEU A 238 10.34 5.57 -5.09
CA LEU A 238 10.94 6.55 -4.17
C LEU A 238 11.55 5.88 -2.93
N TRP A 239 10.91 4.85 -2.40
CA TRP A 239 11.40 4.07 -1.27
C TRP A 239 12.70 3.33 -1.62
N ASP A 240 12.77 2.69 -2.79
CA ASP A 240 13.96 1.98 -3.25
C ASP A 240 15.16 2.92 -3.41
N VAL A 241 14.94 4.12 -3.97
CA VAL A 241 15.97 5.16 -4.08
C VAL A 241 16.44 5.62 -2.71
N HIS A 242 15.52 5.78 -1.75
CA HIS A 242 15.86 6.16 -0.38
C HIS A 242 16.69 5.08 0.31
N GLN A 243 16.30 3.81 0.17
CA GLN A 243 16.99 2.66 0.73
C GLN A 243 18.40 2.52 0.15
N LEU A 244 18.57 2.72 -1.16
CA LEU A 244 19.89 2.72 -1.82
C LEU A 244 20.79 3.82 -1.26
N LYS A 245 20.27 5.05 -1.12
CA LYS A 245 21.03 6.18 -0.56
C LYS A 245 21.43 5.96 0.91
N LEU A 246 20.56 5.31 1.68
CA LEU A 246 20.86 4.91 3.06
C LEU A 246 22.02 3.91 3.11
N SER A 247 21.97 2.86 2.27
CA SER A 247 23.04 1.87 2.17
C SER A 247 24.38 2.49 1.77
N GLN A 248 24.39 3.42 0.80
CA GLN A 248 25.61 4.12 0.40
C GLN A 248 26.22 4.96 1.54
N ARG A 249 25.37 5.64 2.32
CA ARG A 249 25.83 6.40 3.50
C ARG A 249 26.37 5.50 4.60
N GLU A 250 25.76 4.33 4.78
CA GLU A 250 26.23 3.32 5.74
C GLU A 250 27.62 2.81 5.36
N ASP A 251 27.86 2.51 4.07
CA ASP A 251 29.18 2.11 3.56
C ASP A 251 30.24 3.21 3.74
N GLU A 252 29.89 4.48 3.48
CA GLU A 252 30.79 5.62 3.69
C GLU A 252 31.16 5.79 5.17
N LEU A 253 30.18 5.64 6.07
CA LEU A 253 30.39 5.69 7.50
C LEU A 253 31.28 4.53 7.97
N GLN A 254 31.04 3.32 7.45
CA GLN A 254 31.83 2.14 7.76
C GLN A 254 33.30 2.34 7.35
N LYS A 255 33.55 2.85 6.14
CA LYS A 255 34.92 3.18 5.68
C LYS A 255 35.63 4.17 6.58
N LYS A 256 34.95 5.25 6.99
CA LYS A 256 35.51 6.25 7.93
C LYS A 256 35.80 5.64 9.30
N LEU A 257 34.94 4.71 9.75
CA LEU A 257 35.12 4.03 11.02
C LEU A 257 36.34 3.10 10.98
N ASP A 258 36.53 2.37 9.88
CA ASP A 258 37.70 1.49 9.66
C ASP A 258 39.00 2.29 9.47
N GLU A 259 38.93 3.48 8.89
CA GLU A 259 40.07 4.40 8.77
C GLU A 259 40.48 4.94 10.14
N CYS A 260 39.54 5.43 10.96
CA CYS A 260 39.79 5.82 12.35
C CYS A 260 40.38 4.67 13.17
N ARG A 261 39.89 3.43 12.96
CA ARG A 261 40.39 2.24 13.67
C ARG A 261 41.86 1.95 13.31
N ARG A 262 42.19 2.01 12.01
CA ARG A 262 43.58 1.86 11.53
C ARG A 262 44.51 2.96 12.04
N GLU A 263 44.06 4.21 12.08
CA GLU A 263 44.84 5.31 12.65
C GLU A 263 45.12 5.09 14.14
N HIS A 264 44.13 4.59 14.91
CA HIS A 264 44.29 4.28 16.32
C HIS A 264 45.28 3.12 16.56
N ASP A 265 45.18 2.05 15.77
CA ASP A 265 46.09 0.89 15.88
C ASP A 265 47.54 1.30 15.58
N ASN A 266 47.76 2.13 14.56
CA ASN A 266 49.08 2.67 14.22
C ASN A 266 49.66 3.56 15.33
N LEU A 267 48.82 4.32 16.03
CA LEU A 267 49.24 5.15 17.18
C LEU A 267 49.57 4.31 18.42
N THR A 268 49.06 3.08 18.50
CA THR A 268 49.25 2.18 19.65
C THR A 268 50.47 1.25 19.48
N GLN A 269 51.04 1.19 18.27
CA GLN A 269 52.27 0.42 17.95
C GLN A 269 53.58 1.24 17.98
N VAL A 270 53.53 2.53 18.39
CA VAL A 270 54.70 3.39 18.65
C VAL A 270 54.87 3.56 20.15
#